data_AF-A0A8H2WF25-F1
#
_entry.id   AF-A0A8H2WF25-F1
#
_cell.length_a   1.000
_cell.length_b   1.000
_cell.length_c   1.000
_cell.angle_alpha   90.00
_cell.angle_beta   90.00
_cell.angle_gamma   90.00
#
_symmetry.space_group_name_H-M   'P 1'
#
loop_
_entity.id
_entity.type
_entity.pdbx_description
1 polymer ?
#
loop_
_entity_poly.entity_id
_entity_poly.type
_entity_poly.pdbx_seq_one_letter_code
_entity_poly.pdbx_strand_id
1 'polypeptide(L)'
;MSAYKPLPTLSQAQKDSYAHDGYVFVPGLIDDSQLPALRDACDRVVDKTRAGQWPYRRIVGKQFPPFVGSEPDSWGVQHITHPDLHEPIFVRWYGSEAVVGAATSLLGCTEDQVQMELFNLLINPDRHAFALRWHRDDVPETASPEEEIAALKTNFYGVQWNT
;
A
#
# COMPACT_ATOMS: atom_id res chain seq x y z
N MET A 1 14.86 -22.30 -20.80
CA MET A 1 13.66 -21.56 -20.40
C MET A 1 13.15 -22.24 -19.14
N SER A 2 13.30 -21.61 -17.97
CA SER A 2 12.74 -22.17 -16.73
C SER A 2 11.22 -22.19 -16.86
N ALA A 3 10.58 -23.32 -16.57
CA ALA A 3 9.12 -23.39 -16.54
C ALA A 3 8.61 -22.34 -15.54
N TYR A 4 7.72 -21.47 -15.98
CA TYR A 4 7.12 -20.44 -15.16
C TYR A 4 6.31 -21.12 -14.04
N LYS A 5 6.67 -20.86 -12.78
CA LYS A 5 5.99 -21.43 -11.62
C LYS A 5 4.65 -20.70 -11.46
N PRO A 6 3.51 -21.41 -11.35
CA PRO A 6 2.23 -20.77 -11.13
C PRO A 6 2.24 -20.02 -9.78
N LEU A 7 1.74 -18.79 -9.79
CA LEU A 7 1.62 -17.97 -8.58
C LEU A 7 0.59 -18.58 -7.62
N PRO A 8 0.74 -18.37 -6.30
CA PRO A 8 -0.30 -18.70 -5.32
C PRO A 8 -1.60 -17.98 -5.67
N THR A 9 -2.72 -18.71 -5.66
CA THR A 9 -4.04 -18.16 -5.97
C THR A 9 -4.96 -18.12 -4.77
N LEU A 10 -5.72 -17.03 -4.62
CA LEU A 10 -6.77 -16.95 -3.60
C LEU A 10 -7.90 -17.95 -3.86
N SER A 11 -8.54 -18.42 -2.80
CA SER A 11 -9.69 -19.32 -2.90
C SER A 11 -10.92 -18.62 -3.49
N GLN A 12 -11.86 -19.38 -4.04
CA GLN A 12 -13.09 -18.80 -4.59
C GLN A 12 -13.88 -18.04 -3.51
N ALA A 13 -13.96 -18.58 -2.29
CA ALA A 13 -14.63 -17.92 -1.18
C ALA A 13 -14.01 -16.54 -0.83
N GLN A 14 -12.69 -16.39 -0.94
CA GLN A 14 -12.02 -15.10 -0.74
C GLN A 14 -12.36 -14.11 -1.86
N LYS A 15 -12.41 -14.56 -3.11
CA LYS A 15 -12.79 -13.71 -4.24
C LYS A 15 -14.26 -13.29 -4.15
N ASP A 16 -15.14 -14.19 -3.72
CA ASP A 16 -16.56 -13.92 -3.54
C ASP A 16 -16.78 -12.90 -2.41
N SER A 17 -16.07 -13.03 -1.28
CA SER A 17 -16.10 -12.04 -0.20
C SER A 17 -15.56 -10.68 -0.67
N TYR A 18 -14.45 -10.65 -1.41
CA TYR A 18 -13.94 -9.40 -1.98
C TYR A 18 -14.97 -8.72 -2.91
N ALA A 19 -15.62 -9.49 -3.77
CA ALA A 19 -16.63 -8.96 -4.69
C ALA A 19 -17.89 -8.44 -3.97
N HIS A 20 -18.27 -9.06 -2.86
CA HIS A 20 -19.43 -8.66 -2.05
C HIS A 20 -19.13 -7.47 -1.14
N ASP A 21 -18.01 -7.52 -0.41
CA ASP A 21 -17.69 -6.59 0.68
C ASP A 21 -16.79 -5.43 0.24
N GLY A 22 -16.12 -5.54 -0.92
CA GLY A 22 -15.11 -4.59 -1.39
C GLY A 22 -13.74 -4.74 -0.70
N TYR A 23 -13.57 -5.75 0.17
CA TYR A 23 -12.29 -6.08 0.82
C TYR A 23 -12.24 -7.57 1.18
N VAL A 24 -11.04 -8.10 1.41
CA VAL A 24 -10.84 -9.48 1.90
C VAL A 24 -9.58 -9.58 2.75
N PHE A 25 -9.60 -10.43 3.77
CA PHE A 25 -8.42 -10.78 4.55
C PHE A 25 -7.69 -11.98 3.91
N VAL A 26 -6.39 -11.83 3.64
CA VAL A 26 -5.52 -12.94 3.20
C VAL A 26 -4.41 -13.14 4.23
N PRO A 27 -4.45 -14.22 5.02
CA PRO A 27 -3.42 -14.51 6.01
C PRO A 27 -2.14 -15.03 5.36
N GLY A 28 -1.01 -14.82 6.02
CA GLY A 28 0.26 -15.48 5.67
C GLY A 28 0.99 -14.94 4.44
N LEU A 29 0.71 -13.70 4.00
CA LEU A 29 1.52 -13.05 2.95
C LEU A 29 2.92 -12.66 3.42
N ILE A 30 3.08 -12.41 4.72
CA ILE A 30 4.38 -12.30 5.37
C ILE A 30 4.54 -13.58 6.18
N ASP A 31 5.60 -14.33 5.88
CA ASP A 31 5.93 -15.50 6.68
C ASP A 31 6.61 -15.11 8.01
N ASP A 32 6.52 -16.00 9.01
CA ASP A 32 7.09 -15.75 10.35
C ASP A 32 8.61 -15.51 10.32
N SER A 33 9.31 -15.97 9.28
CA SER A 33 10.75 -15.78 9.11
C SER A 33 11.11 -14.41 8.50
N GLN A 34 10.20 -13.81 7.73
CA GLN A 34 10.32 -12.50 7.09
C GLN A 34 9.91 -11.37 8.03
N LEU A 35 8.92 -11.62 8.89
CA LEU A 35 8.33 -10.61 9.75
C LEU A 35 9.34 -9.83 10.60
N PRO A 36 10.32 -10.47 11.28
CA PRO A 36 11.33 -9.73 12.06
C PRO A 36 12.14 -8.76 11.19
N ALA A 37 12.61 -9.22 10.03
CA ALA A 37 13.43 -8.39 9.14
C ALA A 37 12.65 -7.21 8.53
N LEU A 38 11.36 -7.40 8.23
CA LEU A 38 10.47 -6.34 7.75
C LEU A 38 10.22 -5.30 8.85
N ARG A 39 10.00 -5.74 10.10
CA ARG A 39 9.85 -4.85 11.26
C ARG A 39 11.11 -4.01 11.48
N ASP A 40 12.28 -4.64 11.49
CA ASP A 40 13.54 -3.91 11.68
C ASP A 40 13.77 -2.88 10.57
N ALA A 41 13.36 -3.18 9.32
CA ALA A 41 13.44 -2.22 8.22
C ALA A 41 12.44 -1.07 8.39
N CYS A 42 11.21 -1.34 8.82
CA CYS A 42 10.25 -0.30 9.18
C CYS A 42 10.82 0.63 10.25
N ASP A 43 11.40 0.09 11.33
CA ASP A 43 11.98 0.88 12.42
C ASP A 43 13.10 1.80 11.92
N ARG A 44 14.05 1.28 11.13
CA ARG A 44 15.13 2.09 10.55
C ARG A 44 14.61 3.22 9.66
N VAL A 45 13.57 2.95 8.86
CA VAL A 45 12.96 3.96 7.97
C VAL A 45 12.18 5.00 8.73
N VAL A 46 11.46 4.58 9.77
CA VAL A 46 10.75 5.47 10.70
C VAL A 46 11.74 6.41 11.36
N ASP A 47 12.83 5.88 11.92
CA ASP A 47 13.89 6.66 12.57
C ASP A 47 14.55 7.64 11.61
N LYS A 48 14.92 7.20 10.40
CA LYS A 48 15.48 8.07 9.36
C LYS A 48 14.52 9.22 9.01
N THR A 49 13.22 8.92 8.90
CA THR A 49 12.18 9.92 8.58
C THR A 49 12.02 10.94 9.71
N ARG A 50 11.98 10.46 10.96
CA ARG A 50 11.85 11.30 12.16
C ARG A 50 13.09 12.17 12.40
N ALA A 51 14.28 11.66 12.06
CA ALA A 51 15.53 12.41 12.10
C ALA A 51 15.65 13.46 10.97
N GLY A 52 14.68 13.55 10.05
CA GLY A 52 14.71 14.47 8.91
C GLY A 52 15.72 14.07 7.83
N GLN A 53 16.22 12.83 7.87
CA GLN A 53 17.19 12.29 6.91
C GLN A 53 16.52 11.69 5.66
N TRP A 54 15.18 11.59 5.68
CA TRP A 54 14.39 11.21 4.51
C TRP A 54 13.39 12.32 4.16
N PRO A 55 13.50 12.95 2.98
CA PRO A 55 12.66 14.09 2.63
C PRO A 55 11.23 13.70 2.22
N TYR A 56 11.02 12.45 1.80
CA TYR A 56 9.74 11.98 1.26
C TYR A 56 8.84 11.42 2.36
N ARG A 57 8.04 12.28 2.98
CA ARG A 57 7.14 11.91 4.09
C ARG A 57 5.76 12.54 3.93
N ARG A 58 4.78 12.00 4.67
CA ARG A 58 3.46 12.60 4.83
C ARG A 58 3.41 13.33 6.17
N ILE A 59 3.14 14.63 6.15
CA ILE A 59 3.09 15.47 7.35
C ILE A 59 1.70 15.50 7.96
N VAL A 60 1.64 15.60 9.30
CA VAL A 60 0.37 15.68 10.03
C VAL A 60 -0.46 16.89 9.56
N GLY A 61 -1.79 16.73 9.56
CA GLY A 61 -2.72 17.75 9.10
C GLY A 61 -2.98 17.77 7.59
N LYS A 62 -2.26 16.96 6.80
CA LYS A 62 -2.52 16.77 5.37
C LYS A 62 -2.76 15.31 5.04
N GLN A 63 -3.92 15.00 4.45
CA GLN A 63 -4.27 13.63 4.03
C GLN A 63 -3.81 13.33 2.59
N PHE A 64 -3.84 14.34 1.73
CA PHE A 64 -3.52 14.25 0.30
C PHE A 64 -2.31 15.14 -0.05
N PRO A 65 -1.56 14.81 -1.12
CA PRO A 65 -0.44 15.63 -1.59
C PRO A 65 -0.92 17.04 -2.04
N PRO A 66 -0.03 18.05 -2.05
CA PRO A 66 1.39 17.97 -1.74
C PRO A 66 1.69 18.04 -0.23
N PHE A 67 2.54 17.11 0.24
CA PHE A 67 2.98 16.98 1.64
C PHE A 67 4.14 17.92 2.01
N VAL A 68 4.09 19.16 1.54
CA VAL A 68 5.11 20.20 1.81
C VAL A 68 4.76 21.02 3.05
N GLY A 69 5.76 21.40 3.84
CA GLY A 69 5.58 22.24 5.02
C GLY A 69 6.66 22.07 6.08
N SER A 70 6.56 22.84 7.16
CA SER A 70 7.48 22.79 8.31
C SER A 70 6.99 21.91 9.46
N GLU A 71 5.86 21.22 9.31
CA GLU A 71 5.31 20.33 10.33
C GLU A 71 6.32 19.20 10.61
N PRO A 72 6.88 19.11 11.84
CA PRO A 72 7.90 18.13 12.17
C PRO A 72 7.37 16.69 12.24
N ASP A 73 6.09 16.50 12.57
CA ASP A 73 5.50 15.19 12.79
C ASP A 73 5.00 14.54 11.47
N SER A 74 5.04 13.22 11.42
CA SER A 74 4.79 12.45 10.20
C SER A 74 3.83 11.30 10.45
N TRP A 75 2.95 11.04 9.49
CA TRP A 75 2.02 9.90 9.53
C TRP A 75 2.24 8.90 8.40
N GLY A 76 3.24 9.14 7.55
CA GLY A 76 3.64 8.19 6.54
C GLY A 76 5.01 8.48 5.95
N VAL A 77 5.63 7.45 5.42
CA VAL A 77 6.88 7.50 4.67
C VAL A 77 6.58 7.13 3.22
N GLN A 78 7.06 7.96 2.31
CA GLN A 78 6.85 7.79 0.88
C GLN A 78 8.14 7.34 0.19
N HIS A 79 7.99 6.88 -1.06
CA HIS A 79 9.11 6.44 -1.89
C HIS A 79 9.93 5.31 -1.22
N ILE A 80 9.27 4.36 -0.55
CA ILE A 80 9.93 3.32 0.24
C ILE A 80 10.73 2.29 -0.59
N THR A 81 10.58 2.33 -1.92
CA THR A 81 11.36 1.54 -2.88
C THR A 81 12.55 2.31 -3.46
N HIS A 82 12.74 3.57 -3.08
CA HIS A 82 13.83 4.40 -3.61
C HIS A 82 15.19 3.84 -3.17
N PRO A 83 16.18 3.69 -4.08
CA PRO A 83 17.46 3.07 -3.77
C PRO A 83 18.23 3.75 -2.63
N ASP A 84 18.15 5.07 -2.52
CA ASP A 84 18.77 5.85 -1.44
C ASP A 84 18.17 5.60 -0.04
N LEU A 85 17.00 4.95 0.03
CA LEU A 85 16.47 4.50 1.31
C LEU A 85 17.33 3.36 1.89
N HIS A 86 17.98 2.59 1.01
CA HIS A 86 18.82 1.43 1.30
C HIS A 86 18.09 0.27 1.99
N GLU A 87 16.81 0.09 1.68
CA GLU A 87 15.96 -0.97 2.25
C GLU A 87 15.36 -1.86 1.15
N PRO A 88 16.16 -2.71 0.50
CA PRO A 88 15.70 -3.54 -0.61
C PRO A 88 14.68 -4.62 -0.19
N ILE A 89 14.44 -4.80 1.10
CA ILE A 89 13.44 -5.75 1.60
C ILE A 89 12.02 -5.36 1.20
N PHE A 90 11.71 -4.06 1.12
CA PHE A 90 10.38 -3.58 0.72
C PHE A 90 10.06 -3.99 -0.72
N VAL A 91 10.98 -3.74 -1.66
CA VAL A 91 10.77 -4.15 -3.06
C VAL A 91 10.74 -5.67 -3.23
N ARG A 92 11.56 -6.42 -2.47
CA ARG A 92 11.53 -7.90 -2.49
C ARG A 92 10.19 -8.45 -2.01
N TRP A 93 9.61 -7.83 -0.99
CA TRP A 93 8.30 -8.24 -0.47
C TRP A 93 7.18 -7.84 -1.42
N TYR A 94 7.16 -6.58 -1.90
CA TYR A 94 6.11 -6.06 -2.77
C TYR A 94 6.05 -6.79 -4.12
N GLY A 95 7.21 -7.17 -4.66
CA GLY A 95 7.33 -8.02 -5.86
C GLY A 95 7.37 -9.52 -5.60
N SER A 96 7.01 -9.98 -4.39
CA SER A 96 7.02 -11.42 -4.08
C SER A 96 5.89 -12.17 -4.77
N GLU A 97 6.11 -13.48 -5.05
CA GLU A 97 5.08 -14.34 -5.65
C GLU A 97 3.76 -14.32 -4.84
N ALA A 98 3.84 -14.18 -3.52
CA ALA A 98 2.68 -14.12 -2.63
C ALA A 98 1.84 -12.86 -2.85
N VAL A 99 2.48 -11.68 -2.88
CA VAL A 99 1.78 -10.39 -3.09
C VAL A 99 1.23 -10.31 -4.51
N VAL A 100 2.05 -10.62 -5.51
CA VAL A 100 1.65 -10.58 -6.93
C VAL A 100 0.55 -11.62 -7.21
N GLY A 101 0.67 -12.83 -6.64
CA GLY A 101 -0.34 -13.88 -6.75
C GLY A 101 -1.69 -13.48 -6.13
N ALA A 102 -1.67 -12.82 -4.97
CA ALA A 102 -2.89 -12.30 -4.35
C ALA A 102 -3.53 -11.20 -5.21
N ALA A 103 -2.74 -10.23 -5.70
CA ALA A 103 -3.24 -9.13 -6.50
C ALA A 103 -3.84 -9.60 -7.84
N THR A 104 -3.10 -10.43 -8.58
CA THR A 104 -3.55 -11.01 -9.86
C THR A 104 -4.78 -11.90 -9.68
N SER A 105 -4.90 -12.62 -8.55
CA SER A 105 -6.07 -13.43 -8.23
C SER A 105 -7.35 -12.62 -8.04
N LEU A 106 -7.25 -11.44 -7.43
CA LEU A 106 -8.39 -10.53 -7.22
C LEU A 106 -8.75 -9.79 -8.51
N LEU A 107 -7.74 -9.39 -9.28
CA LEU A 107 -7.92 -8.71 -10.56
C LEU A 107 -8.36 -9.63 -11.70
N GLY A 108 -8.20 -10.95 -11.55
CA GLY A 108 -8.52 -11.92 -12.59
C GLY A 108 -7.61 -11.81 -13.81
N CYS A 109 -6.33 -11.50 -13.61
CA CYS A 109 -5.35 -11.26 -14.67
C CYS A 109 -4.05 -12.04 -14.43
N THR A 110 -3.07 -11.89 -15.32
CA THR A 110 -1.73 -12.50 -15.20
C THR A 110 -0.67 -11.48 -14.76
N GLU A 111 0.49 -11.95 -14.29
CA GLU A 111 1.59 -11.09 -13.81
C GLU A 111 2.03 -10.05 -14.85
N ASP A 112 2.04 -10.39 -16.13
CA ASP A 112 2.42 -9.48 -17.22
C ASP A 112 1.38 -8.38 -17.51
N GLN A 113 0.22 -8.43 -16.85
CA GLN A 113 -0.86 -7.46 -16.97
C GLN A 113 -0.94 -6.51 -15.78
N VAL A 114 -0.11 -6.69 -14.74
CA VAL A 114 -0.09 -5.82 -13.56
C VAL A 114 1.17 -4.97 -13.51
N GLN A 115 1.04 -3.78 -12.93
CA GLN A 115 2.16 -2.90 -12.64
C GLN A 115 2.12 -2.49 -11.17
N MET A 116 3.30 -2.29 -10.60
CA MET A 116 3.43 -1.69 -9.28
C MET A 116 3.05 -0.21 -9.35
N GLU A 117 2.27 0.24 -8.38
CA GLU A 117 1.84 1.63 -8.28
C GLU A 117 2.37 2.23 -6.98
N LEU A 118 1.46 2.67 -6.10
CA LEU A 118 1.79 3.39 -4.90
C LEU A 118 2.14 2.42 -3.76
N PHE A 119 3.38 2.52 -3.27
CA PHE A 119 3.81 1.78 -2.09
C PHE A 119 4.40 2.73 -1.05
N ASN A 120 3.78 2.75 0.14
CA ASN A 120 4.15 3.64 1.24
C ASN A 120 4.11 2.88 2.57
N LEU A 121 4.84 3.39 3.55
CA LEU A 121 4.77 2.92 4.94
C LEU A 121 3.93 3.92 5.75
N LEU A 122 2.79 3.50 6.29
CA LEU A 122 2.01 4.32 7.22
C LEU A 122 2.60 4.19 8.63
N ILE A 123 2.75 5.31 9.32
CA ILE A 123 3.35 5.36 10.66
C ILE A 123 2.46 6.18 11.57
N ASN A 124 2.45 5.85 12.87
CA ASN A 124 1.76 6.71 13.83
C ASN A 124 2.59 7.97 14.11
N PRO A 125 1.97 9.15 14.16
CA PRO A 125 2.65 10.35 14.62
C PRO A 125 3.06 10.24 16.09
N ASP A 126 4.14 10.93 16.46
CA ASP A 126 4.66 10.89 17.84
C ASP A 126 4.03 11.96 18.74
N ARG A 127 3.58 13.08 18.15
CA ARG A 127 3.17 14.28 18.88
C ARG A 127 1.69 14.58 18.76
N HIS A 128 1.02 13.98 17.78
CA HIS A 128 -0.37 14.27 17.48
C HIS A 128 -1.21 12.99 17.41
N ALA A 129 -2.43 13.07 17.92
CA ALA A 129 -3.47 12.14 17.53
C ALA A 129 -3.86 12.44 16.09
N PHE A 130 -3.69 11.46 15.20
CA PHE A 130 -4.05 11.57 13.79
C PHE A 130 -5.00 10.46 13.41
N ALA A 131 -6.01 10.81 12.61
CA ALA A 131 -6.92 9.86 11.99
C ALA A 131 -7.10 10.24 10.53
N LEU A 132 -7.08 9.22 9.67
CA LEU A 132 -7.56 9.37 8.30
C LEU A 132 -9.09 9.54 8.36
N ARG A 133 -9.58 10.57 7.68
CA ARG A 133 -11.03 10.76 7.50
C ARG A 133 -11.52 9.71 6.52
N TRP A 134 -12.81 9.40 6.59
CA TRP A 134 -13.47 8.59 5.56
C TRP A 134 -13.26 9.23 4.19
N HIS A 135 -12.76 8.44 3.25
CA HIS A 135 -12.54 8.84 1.87
C HIS A 135 -12.58 7.59 0.98
N ARG A 136 -12.62 7.83 -0.34
CA ARG A 136 -12.28 6.84 -1.35
C ARG A 136 -11.00 7.32 -2.02
N ASP A 137 -10.09 6.43 -2.35
CA ASP A 137 -8.81 6.82 -2.94
C ASP A 137 -8.99 7.58 -4.27
N ASP A 138 -9.99 7.20 -5.06
CA ASP A 138 -10.22 7.73 -6.41
C ASP A 138 -11.38 8.73 -6.52
N VAL A 139 -12.04 9.05 -5.42
CA VAL A 139 -13.12 10.06 -5.40
C VAL A 139 -12.70 11.23 -4.51
N PRO A 140 -12.50 12.43 -5.07
CA PRO A 140 -12.17 13.61 -4.30
C PRO A 140 -13.21 13.90 -3.22
N GLU A 141 -12.77 14.40 -2.06
CA GLU A 141 -13.69 14.76 -0.96
C GLU A 141 -14.69 15.88 -1.34
N THR A 142 -14.36 16.64 -2.39
CA THR A 142 -15.17 17.74 -2.91
C THR A 142 -16.11 17.32 -4.03
N ALA A 143 -16.14 16.03 -4.39
CA ALA A 143 -16.98 15.52 -5.47
C ALA A 143 -18.47 15.74 -5.15
N SER A 144 -19.23 16.18 -6.15
CA SER A 144 -20.69 16.18 -6.06
C SER A 144 -21.24 14.75 -6.05
N PRO A 145 -22.50 14.54 -5.63
CA PRO A 145 -23.14 13.23 -5.72
C PRO A 145 -23.12 12.65 -7.15
N GLU A 146 -23.29 13.49 -8.17
CA GLU A 146 -23.25 13.07 -9.57
C GLU A 146 -21.84 12.65 -10.01
N GLU A 147 -20.81 13.38 -9.56
CA GLU A 147 -19.41 13.07 -9.82
C GLU A 147 -18.99 11.77 -9.12
N GLU A 148 -19.41 11.56 -7.87
CA GLU A 148 -19.15 10.30 -7.16
C GLU A 148 -19.81 9.12 -7.88
N ILE A 149 -21.08 9.22 -8.28
CA ILE A 149 -21.77 8.16 -9.02
C ILE A 149 -21.09 7.88 -10.37
N ALA A 150 -20.60 8.92 -11.05
CA ALA A 150 -19.87 8.75 -12.30
C ALA A 150 -18.53 8.02 -12.09
N ALA A 151 -17.78 8.39 -11.05
CA ALA A 151 -16.54 7.73 -10.68
C ALA A 151 -16.76 6.25 -10.33
N LEU A 152 -17.79 5.94 -9.53
CA LEU A 152 -18.13 4.57 -9.12
C LEU A 152 -18.57 3.66 -10.28
N LYS A 153 -18.97 4.22 -11.41
CA LYS A 153 -19.29 3.45 -12.63
C LYS A 153 -18.07 3.15 -13.49
N THR A 154 -16.93 3.76 -13.20
CA THR A 154 -15.69 3.50 -13.91
C THR A 154 -15.14 2.16 -13.43
N ASN A 155 -14.83 1.26 -14.37
CA ASN A 155 -14.18 0.00 -14.03
C ASN A 155 -12.82 0.29 -13.39
N PHE A 156 -12.67 -0.13 -12.14
CA PHE A 156 -11.41 -0.06 -11.43
C PHE A 156 -10.60 -1.34 -11.69
N TYR A 157 -9.36 -1.17 -12.14
CA TYR A 157 -8.43 -2.27 -12.44
C TYR A 157 -7.28 -2.35 -11.44
N GLY A 158 -7.44 -1.72 -10.27
CA GLY A 158 -6.47 -1.69 -9.19
C GLY A 158 -6.96 -2.47 -7.96
N VAL A 159 -6.01 -2.96 -7.18
CA VAL A 159 -6.24 -3.47 -5.83
C VAL A 159 -5.26 -2.81 -4.88
N GLN A 160 -5.75 -2.32 -3.75
CA GLN A 160 -4.89 -1.84 -2.68
C GLN A 160 -4.71 -2.94 -1.64
N TRP A 161 -3.49 -3.00 -1.10
CA TRP A 161 -3.12 -3.93 -0.04
C TRP A 161 -2.64 -3.16 1.19
N ASN A 162 -3.19 -3.50 2.36
CA ASN A 162 -2.75 -2.98 3.65
C ASN A 162 -2.26 -4.16 4.50
N THR A 163 -1.08 -4.00 5.11
CA THR A 163 -0.39 -5.03 5.90
C THR A 163 -0.22 -4.60 7.34
#